data_AF-A0A9E4KED3-F1
#
_entry.id   AF-A0A9E4KED3-F1
#
_cell.length_a   1.000
_cell.length_b   1.000
_cell.length_c   1.000
_cell.angle_alpha   90.00
_cell.angle_beta   90.00
_cell.angle_gamma   90.00
#
_symmetry.space_group_name_H-M   'P 1'
#
loop_
_entity.id
_entity.type
_entity.pdbx_description
1 polymer ?
#
loop_
_entity_poly.entity_id
_entity_poly.type
_entity_poly.pdbx_seq_one_letter_code
_entity_poly.pdbx_strand_id
1 'polypeptide(L)'
;AVLVAGRLLATIAHLLLMFRIVPEVRLGYHYDKRQTRPLLGFGGWMTVSNMVVPLMVSMDRFVIGAVLTVTAVAFYTTPYEIVSRLLVIPVAVVSVLLPAQSTTLARGGIEDREHSARLFNKGLSYISIALFSLIILIIAFSHDGLNMCVGEEFAENGYLVMQWLAVGVFFYGLSLVPFNLVQSAGHPDWSAKLHLLELPLYLAALWWALSAYGILGAAVVWTIRAFADALALYVMALLLIPECRTSIRRFMLSMGGALTLFLLTAQLEGLLIKFLFSALLLLLFGLFVWRLVLQQNERNWLLRMLHLRPAQ
;
A
#
# COMPACT_ATOMS: atom_id res chain seq x y z
N ALA A 1 19.85 5.51 -19.56
CA ALA A 1 20.66 4.70 -20.50
C ALA A 1 21.22 3.43 -19.85
N VAL A 2 22.06 3.54 -18.82
CA VAL A 2 22.72 2.38 -18.15
C VAL A 2 21.71 1.33 -17.65
N LEU A 3 20.62 1.75 -17.02
CA LEU A 3 19.61 0.83 -16.47
C LEU A 3 18.84 0.05 -17.56
N VAL A 4 18.60 0.70 -18.70
CA VAL A 4 17.96 0.09 -19.88
C VAL A 4 18.92 -0.91 -20.53
N ALA A 5 20.17 -0.52 -20.75
CA ALA A 5 21.20 -1.40 -21.26
C ALA A 5 21.40 -2.63 -20.35
N GLY A 6 21.43 -2.42 -19.03
CA GLY A 6 21.50 -3.50 -18.05
C GLY A 6 20.33 -4.48 -18.13
N ARG A 7 19.09 -3.99 -18.22
CA ARG A 7 17.92 -4.86 -18.38
C ARG A 7 17.91 -5.61 -19.71
N LEU A 8 18.34 -4.99 -20.80
CA LEU A 8 18.47 -5.64 -22.11
C LEU A 8 19.52 -6.74 -22.07
N LEU A 9 20.71 -6.46 -21.52
CA LEU A 9 21.77 -7.45 -21.34
C LEU A 9 21.31 -8.61 -20.46
N ALA A 10 20.66 -8.33 -19.32
CA ALA A 10 20.12 -9.36 -18.44
C ALA A 10 19.05 -10.22 -19.15
N THR A 11 18.17 -9.60 -19.94
CA THR A 11 17.15 -10.32 -20.73
C THR A 11 17.78 -11.24 -21.77
N ILE A 12 18.78 -10.74 -22.50
CA ILE A 12 19.55 -11.54 -23.46
C ILE A 12 20.28 -12.69 -22.75
N ALA A 13 20.92 -12.42 -21.61
CA ALA A 13 21.60 -13.43 -20.82
C ALA A 13 20.64 -14.52 -20.32
N HIS A 14 19.45 -14.15 -19.83
CA HIS A 14 18.41 -15.12 -19.43
C HIS A 14 17.91 -15.93 -20.62
N LEU A 15 17.72 -15.30 -21.78
CA LEU A 15 17.31 -16.00 -23.00
C LEU A 15 18.37 -17.02 -23.46
N LEU A 16 19.64 -16.63 -23.43
CA LEU A 16 20.76 -17.52 -23.75
C LEU A 16 20.90 -18.67 -22.74
N LEU A 17 20.73 -18.38 -21.44
CA LEU A 17 20.71 -19.39 -20.38
C LEU A 17 19.54 -20.35 -20.54
N MET A 18 18.34 -19.85 -20.88
CA MET A 18 17.17 -20.69 -21.14
C MET A 18 17.44 -21.68 -22.28
N PHE A 19 18.02 -21.21 -23.40
CA PHE A 19 18.38 -22.09 -24.51
C PHE A 19 19.51 -23.08 -24.19
N ARG A 20 20.35 -22.76 -23.19
CA ARG A 20 21.43 -23.65 -22.73
C ARG A 20 20.94 -24.70 -21.73
N ILE A 21 20.04 -24.32 -20.82
CA ILE A 21 19.55 -25.18 -19.73
C ILE A 21 18.41 -26.08 -20.23
N VAL A 22 17.55 -25.59 -21.12
CA VAL A 22 16.41 -26.33 -21.68
C VAL A 22 16.54 -26.40 -23.20
N PRO A 23 17.44 -27.26 -23.72
CA PRO A 23 17.74 -27.33 -25.15
C PRO A 23 16.54 -27.79 -26.00
N GLU A 24 15.52 -28.46 -25.42
CA GLU A 24 14.30 -28.83 -26.15
C GLU A 24 13.53 -27.60 -26.65
N VAL A 25 13.59 -26.46 -25.94
CA VAL A 25 12.94 -25.22 -26.36
C VAL A 25 13.53 -24.70 -27.67
N ARG A 26 14.81 -24.99 -27.94
CA ARG A 26 15.50 -24.54 -29.16
C ARG A 26 15.06 -25.32 -30.40
N LEU A 27 14.68 -26.58 -30.23
CA LEU A 27 14.24 -27.48 -31.32
C LEU A 27 12.77 -27.29 -31.68
N GLY A 28 11.95 -26.80 -30.74
CA GLY A 28 10.51 -26.60 -30.90
C GLY A 28 10.04 -25.15 -30.87
N TYR A 29 10.93 -24.16 -30.99
CA TYR A 29 10.55 -22.75 -30.91
C TYR A 29 9.64 -22.36 -32.09
N HIS A 30 8.38 -22.06 -31.77
CA HIS A 30 7.42 -21.52 -32.73
C HIS A 30 6.93 -20.17 -32.21
N TYR A 31 7.05 -19.14 -33.05
CA TYR A 31 6.50 -17.84 -32.73
C TYR A 31 4.97 -17.88 -32.85
N ASP A 32 4.28 -17.93 -31.72
CA ASP A 32 2.83 -17.83 -31.68
C ASP A 32 2.40 -16.38 -31.41
N LYS A 33 1.90 -15.73 -32.45
CA LYS A 33 1.34 -14.37 -32.37
C LYS A 33 0.16 -14.29 -31.39
N ARG A 34 -0.58 -15.39 -31.19
CA ARG A 34 -1.72 -15.46 -30.27
C ARG A 34 -1.30 -15.42 -28.81
N GLN A 35 -0.10 -15.89 -28.47
CA GLN A 35 0.45 -15.85 -27.11
C GLN A 35 1.28 -14.59 -26.86
N THR A 36 2.04 -14.14 -27.85
CA THR A 36 2.90 -12.96 -27.70
C THR A 36 2.13 -11.65 -27.63
N ARG A 37 1.02 -11.49 -28.38
CA ARG A 37 0.22 -10.25 -28.34
C ARG A 37 -0.40 -9.98 -26.96
N PRO A 38 -1.05 -10.94 -26.27
CA PRO A 38 -1.52 -10.74 -24.89
C PRO A 38 -0.39 -10.40 -23.91
N LEU A 39 0.77 -11.07 -24.02
CA LEU A 39 1.92 -10.81 -23.15
C LEU A 39 2.48 -9.39 -23.33
N LEU A 40 2.62 -8.92 -24.57
CA LEU A 40 3.03 -7.55 -24.87
C LEU A 40 1.99 -6.53 -24.41
N GLY A 41 0.69 -6.84 -24.55
CA GLY A 41 -0.38 -6.01 -24.02
C GLY A 41 -0.31 -5.87 -22.49
N PHE A 42 -0.18 -7.00 -21.79
CA PHE A 42 0.00 -7.04 -20.35
C PHE A 42 1.24 -6.23 -19.91
N GLY A 43 2.41 -6.51 -20.50
CA GLY A 43 3.65 -5.81 -20.20
C GLY A 43 3.62 -4.31 -20.52
N GLY A 44 2.90 -3.92 -21.57
CA GLY A 44 2.65 -2.53 -21.93
C GLY A 44 1.87 -1.78 -20.84
N TRP A 45 0.75 -2.35 -20.39
CA TRP A 45 -0.05 -1.75 -19.31
C TRP A 45 0.66 -1.75 -17.94
N MET A 46 1.46 -2.78 -17.65
CA MET A 46 2.36 -2.80 -16.49
C MET A 46 3.36 -1.64 -16.57
N THR A 47 3.90 -1.37 -17.76
CA THR A 47 4.86 -0.26 -17.96
C THR A 47 4.18 1.09 -17.70
N VAL A 48 2.97 1.29 -18.20
CA VAL A 48 2.18 2.49 -17.92
C VAL A 48 1.98 2.66 -16.41
N SER A 49 1.51 1.63 -15.71
CA SER A 49 1.32 1.68 -14.25
C SER A 49 2.62 2.02 -13.51
N ASN A 50 3.72 1.36 -13.88
CA ASN A 50 5.04 1.57 -13.28
C ASN A 50 5.66 2.93 -13.60
N MET A 51 5.14 3.67 -14.57
CA MET A 51 5.53 5.07 -14.85
C MET A 51 4.62 6.06 -14.12
N VAL A 52 3.31 5.82 -14.13
CA VAL A 52 2.31 6.73 -13.54
C VAL A 52 2.40 6.76 -12.03
N VAL A 53 2.55 5.61 -11.37
CA VAL A 53 2.57 5.55 -9.89
C VAL A 53 3.75 6.33 -9.27
N PRO A 54 5.02 6.15 -9.70
CA PRO A 54 6.14 6.96 -9.20
C PRO A 54 5.99 8.45 -9.54
N LEU A 55 5.38 8.77 -10.67
CA LEU A 55 5.09 10.14 -11.03
C LEU A 55 4.10 10.75 -10.03
N MET A 56 2.96 10.09 -9.78
CA MET A 56 1.96 10.55 -8.80
C MET A 56 2.57 10.81 -7.43
N VAL A 57 3.42 9.91 -6.95
CA VAL A 57 4.06 10.03 -5.63
C VAL A 57 5.11 11.13 -5.59
N SER A 58 5.87 11.34 -6.67
CA SER A 58 6.96 12.33 -6.69
C SER A 58 6.48 13.75 -7.03
N MET A 59 5.32 13.88 -7.69
CA MET A 59 4.81 15.17 -8.16
C MET A 59 4.53 16.15 -7.02
N ASP A 60 4.14 15.67 -5.84
CA ASP A 60 3.92 16.50 -4.65
C ASP A 60 5.08 17.46 -4.41
N ARG A 61 6.31 16.93 -4.40
CA ARG A 61 7.52 17.69 -4.17
C ARG A 61 7.73 18.81 -5.19
N PHE A 62 7.45 18.53 -6.46
CA PHE A 62 7.62 19.50 -7.54
C PHE A 62 6.54 20.57 -7.50
N VAL A 63 5.29 20.19 -7.27
CA VAL A 63 4.16 21.13 -7.21
C VAL A 63 4.26 22.02 -5.97
N ILE A 64 4.61 21.46 -4.81
CA ILE A 64 4.86 22.25 -3.58
C ILE A 64 5.98 23.26 -3.82
N GLY A 65 7.09 22.84 -4.44
CA GLY A 65 8.21 23.74 -4.73
C GLY A 65 7.88 24.84 -5.74
N ALA A 66 6.97 24.57 -6.68
CA ALA A 66 6.54 25.53 -7.69
C ALA A 66 5.49 26.53 -7.16
N VAL A 67 4.58 26.09 -6.28
CA VAL A 67 3.45 26.90 -5.77
C VAL A 67 3.81 27.65 -4.49
N LEU A 68 4.58 27.03 -3.59
CA LEU A 68 4.92 27.59 -2.28
C LEU A 68 6.40 28.00 -2.23
N THR A 69 7.26 27.19 -1.62
CA THR A 69 8.69 27.46 -1.46
C THR A 69 9.48 26.17 -1.32
N VAL A 70 10.81 26.24 -1.48
CA VAL A 70 11.70 25.11 -1.22
C VAL A 70 11.69 24.70 0.27
N THR A 71 11.47 25.64 1.19
CA THR A 71 11.33 25.34 2.62
C THR A 71 10.06 24.54 2.90
N ALA A 72 8.94 24.91 2.27
CA ALA A 72 7.68 24.17 2.37
C ALA A 72 7.82 22.73 1.86
N VAL A 73 8.64 22.53 0.82
CA VAL A 73 9.00 21.17 0.37
C VAL A 73 9.64 20.38 1.50
N ALA A 74 10.62 20.95 2.22
CA ALA A 74 11.30 20.24 3.31
C ALA A 74 10.34 19.86 4.46
N PHE A 75 9.43 20.77 4.84
CA PHE A 75 8.41 20.49 5.88
C PHE A 75 7.40 19.42 5.46
N TYR A 76 7.22 19.18 4.16
CA TYR A 76 6.37 18.09 3.65
C TYR A 76 7.13 16.78 3.44
N THR A 77 8.27 16.84 2.76
CA THR A 77 9.00 15.63 2.35
C THR A 77 9.58 14.88 3.53
N THR A 78 10.03 15.60 4.57
CA THR A 78 10.64 14.97 5.74
C THR A 78 9.63 14.08 6.50
N PRO A 79 8.44 14.58 6.89
CA PRO A 79 7.37 13.71 7.37
C PRO A 79 7.00 12.58 6.42
N TYR A 80 6.84 12.89 5.12
CA TYR A 80 6.46 11.91 4.10
C TYR A 80 7.43 10.72 4.02
N GLU A 81 8.74 10.99 4.02
CA GLU A 81 9.78 9.96 3.98
C GLU A 81 9.79 9.09 5.24
N ILE A 82 9.49 9.66 6.41
CA ILE A 82 9.38 8.89 7.66
C ILE A 82 8.20 7.92 7.57
N VAL A 83 7.02 8.41 7.19
CA VAL A 83 5.81 7.57 7.17
C VAL A 83 5.82 6.55 6.04
N SER A 84 6.33 6.90 4.86
CA SER A 84 6.36 6.02 3.69
C SER A 84 7.28 4.81 3.88
N ARG A 85 8.25 4.85 4.80
CA ARG A 85 9.05 3.67 5.19
C ARG A 85 8.20 2.52 5.71
N LEU A 86 7.02 2.79 6.27
CA LEU A 86 6.09 1.75 6.72
C LEU A 86 5.62 0.86 5.56
N LEU A 87 5.67 1.35 4.33
CA LEU A 87 5.27 0.59 3.13
C LEU A 87 6.18 -0.60 2.83
N VAL A 88 7.33 -0.73 3.50
CA VAL A 88 8.15 -1.95 3.43
C VAL A 88 7.35 -3.19 3.84
N ILE A 89 6.43 -3.05 4.80
CA ILE A 89 5.60 -4.14 5.33
C ILE A 89 4.63 -4.66 4.26
N PRO A 90 3.74 -3.83 3.68
CA PRO A 90 2.82 -4.31 2.64
C PRO A 90 3.56 -4.76 1.38
N VAL A 91 4.64 -4.10 0.98
CA VAL A 91 5.44 -4.54 -0.18
C VAL A 91 6.00 -5.95 0.05
N ALA A 92 6.52 -6.25 1.24
CA ALA A 92 7.03 -7.58 1.57
C ALA A 92 5.92 -8.65 1.47
N VAL A 93 4.74 -8.38 2.05
CA VAL A 93 3.60 -9.31 1.99
C VAL A 93 3.18 -9.53 0.53
N VAL A 94 2.94 -8.45 -0.21
CA VAL A 94 2.44 -8.47 -1.59
C VAL A 94 3.42 -9.15 -2.55
N SER A 95 4.74 -9.06 -2.30
CA SER A 95 5.76 -9.71 -3.13
C SER A 95 5.61 -11.24 -3.20
N VAL A 96 5.06 -11.86 -2.15
CA VAL A 96 4.83 -13.31 -2.07
C VAL A 96 3.41 -13.67 -2.52
N LEU A 97 2.45 -12.72 -2.43
CA LEU A 97 1.09 -12.95 -2.90
C LEU A 97 1.01 -13.06 -4.43
N LEU A 98 1.78 -12.24 -5.16
CA LEU A 98 1.68 -12.17 -6.62
C LEU A 98 1.94 -13.52 -7.31
N PRO A 99 3.05 -14.24 -7.04
CA PRO A 99 3.30 -15.52 -7.71
C PRO A 99 2.30 -16.61 -7.29
N ALA A 100 1.86 -16.61 -6.04
CA ALA A 100 0.89 -17.56 -5.51
C ALA A 100 -0.52 -17.35 -6.12
N GLN A 101 -0.93 -16.10 -6.33
CA GLN A 101 -2.21 -15.76 -6.95
C GLN A 101 -2.19 -15.97 -8.46
N SER A 102 -1.11 -15.58 -9.16
CA SER A 102 -1.04 -15.76 -10.62
C SER A 102 -1.09 -17.24 -11.02
N THR A 103 -0.46 -18.13 -10.24
CA THR A 103 -0.48 -19.57 -10.52
C THR A 103 -1.83 -20.22 -10.23
N THR A 104 -2.53 -19.78 -9.19
CA THR A 104 -3.88 -20.29 -8.84
C THR A 104 -4.94 -19.76 -9.80
N LEU A 105 -4.94 -18.45 -10.07
CA LEU A 105 -5.91 -17.83 -10.98
C LEU A 105 -5.77 -18.28 -12.43
N ALA A 106 -4.57 -18.66 -12.88
CA ALA A 106 -4.34 -19.22 -14.21
C ALA A 106 -5.06 -20.57 -14.44
N ARG A 107 -5.37 -21.33 -13.39
CA ARG A 107 -6.08 -22.61 -13.48
C ARG A 107 -7.60 -22.45 -13.57
N GLY A 108 -8.12 -21.35 -13.03
CA GLY A 108 -9.50 -20.91 -13.22
C GLY A 108 -10.58 -21.70 -12.47
N GLY A 109 -10.21 -22.65 -11.60
CA GLY A 109 -11.17 -23.41 -10.80
C GLY A 109 -11.85 -22.59 -9.70
N ILE A 110 -13.04 -23.01 -9.28
CA ILE A 110 -13.77 -22.38 -8.15
C ILE A 110 -12.92 -22.47 -6.86
N GLU A 111 -12.31 -23.63 -6.59
CA GLU A 111 -11.42 -23.83 -5.44
C GLU A 111 -10.18 -22.93 -5.47
N ASP A 112 -9.64 -22.65 -6.67
CA ASP A 112 -8.49 -21.76 -6.85
C ASP A 112 -8.87 -20.30 -6.51
N ARG A 113 -10.04 -19.84 -6.96
CA ARG A 113 -10.55 -18.48 -6.65
C ARG A 113 -10.75 -18.29 -5.14
N GLU A 114 -11.33 -19.28 -4.47
CA GLU A 114 -11.46 -19.24 -3.02
C GLU A 114 -10.10 -19.23 -2.32
N HIS A 115 -9.12 -19.96 -2.84
CA HIS A 115 -7.77 -19.93 -2.31
C HIS A 115 -7.12 -18.55 -2.46
N SER A 116 -7.20 -17.94 -3.65
CA SER A 116 -6.71 -16.58 -3.88
C SER A 116 -7.41 -15.55 -2.99
N ALA A 117 -8.73 -15.68 -2.81
CA ALA A 117 -9.50 -14.83 -1.90
C ALA A 117 -9.07 -14.99 -0.44
N ARG A 118 -8.82 -16.22 0.04
CA ARG A 118 -8.27 -16.45 1.39
C ARG A 118 -6.91 -15.78 1.57
N LEU A 119 -6.04 -15.88 0.56
CA LEU A 119 -4.71 -15.26 0.60
C LEU A 119 -4.80 -13.73 0.60
N PHE A 120 -5.68 -13.16 -0.23
CA PHE A 120 -6.03 -11.74 -0.23
C PHE A 120 -6.51 -11.27 1.15
N ASN A 121 -7.48 -11.99 1.73
CA ASN A 121 -8.07 -11.67 3.03
C ASN A 121 -7.05 -11.69 4.17
N LYS A 122 -6.13 -12.68 4.15
CA LYS A 122 -5.03 -12.78 5.12
C LYS A 122 -4.01 -11.66 4.94
N GLY A 123 -3.57 -11.40 3.71
CA GLY A 123 -2.66 -10.31 3.39
C GLY A 123 -3.18 -8.96 3.88
N LEU A 124 -4.45 -8.66 3.56
CA LEU A 124 -5.10 -7.42 4.00
C LEU A 124 -5.20 -7.33 5.52
N SER A 125 -5.55 -8.43 6.20
CA SER A 125 -5.65 -8.45 7.67
C SER A 125 -4.28 -8.22 8.32
N TYR A 126 -3.23 -8.89 7.86
CA TYR A 126 -1.88 -8.74 8.41
C TYR A 126 -1.29 -7.36 8.18
N ILE A 127 -1.47 -6.80 6.98
CA ILE A 127 -1.05 -5.44 6.67
C ILE A 127 -1.81 -4.45 7.54
N SER A 128 -3.13 -4.61 7.69
CA SER A 128 -3.95 -3.76 8.55
C SER A 128 -3.44 -3.78 9.99
N ILE A 129 -3.19 -4.97 10.55
CA ILE A 129 -2.69 -5.13 11.92
C ILE A 129 -1.34 -4.43 12.11
N ALA A 130 -0.40 -4.68 11.21
CA ALA A 130 0.94 -4.15 11.31
C ALA A 130 0.97 -2.63 11.14
N LEU A 131 0.35 -2.10 10.07
CA LEU A 131 0.35 -0.67 9.79
C LEU A 131 -0.44 0.12 10.83
N PHE A 132 -1.61 -0.36 11.24
CA PHE A 132 -2.43 0.36 12.22
C PHE A 132 -1.71 0.56 13.55
N SER A 133 -1.02 -0.48 14.03
CA SER A 133 -0.23 -0.42 15.27
C SER A 133 0.87 0.64 15.20
N LEU A 134 1.55 0.75 14.05
CA LEU A 134 2.63 1.70 13.85
C LEU A 134 2.11 3.14 13.64
N ILE A 135 0.98 3.28 12.97
CA ILE A 135 0.40 4.58 12.62
C ILE A 135 -0.20 5.27 13.85
N ILE A 136 -0.78 4.53 14.79
CA ILE A 136 -1.20 5.10 16.09
C ILE A 136 -0.02 5.79 16.78
N LEU A 137 1.13 5.11 16.85
CA LEU A 137 2.33 5.65 17.48
C LEU A 137 2.84 6.88 16.73
N ILE A 138 2.93 6.81 15.40
CA ILE A 138 3.36 7.95 14.58
C ILE A 138 2.45 9.16 14.77
N ILE A 139 1.12 8.96 14.77
CA ILE A 139 0.18 10.07 14.89
C ILE A 139 0.26 10.70 16.28
N ALA A 140 0.30 9.88 17.33
CA ALA A 140 0.33 10.37 18.71
C ALA A 140 1.63 11.15 19.01
N PHE A 141 2.77 10.67 18.51
CA PHE A 141 4.09 11.22 18.76
C PHE A 141 4.67 12.00 17.57
N SER A 142 3.84 12.50 16.65
CA SER A 142 4.34 13.18 15.45
C SER A 142 5.15 14.44 15.76
N HIS A 143 4.66 15.28 16.66
CA HIS A 143 5.35 16.51 17.08
C HIS A 143 6.64 16.19 17.84
N ASP A 144 6.54 15.39 18.90
CA ASP A 144 7.69 14.98 19.72
C ASP A 144 8.76 14.27 18.89
N GLY A 145 8.34 13.38 17.97
CA GLY A 145 9.23 12.65 17.07
C GLY A 145 9.94 13.55 16.07
N LEU A 146 9.24 14.51 15.46
CA LEU A 146 9.88 15.48 14.57
C LEU A 146 10.85 16.40 15.31
N ASN A 147 10.48 16.82 16.53
CA ASN A 147 11.35 17.65 17.36
C ASN A 147 12.66 16.93 17.71
N MET A 148 12.56 15.66 18.12
CA MET A 148 13.73 14.84 18.44
C MET A 148 14.59 14.50 17.22
N CYS A 149 13.99 14.25 16.06
CA CYS A 149 14.71 13.80 14.88
C CYS A 149 15.32 14.94 14.05
N VAL A 150 14.66 16.09 13.99
CA VAL A 150 14.99 17.17 13.04
C VAL A 150 15.11 18.52 13.73
N GLY A 151 14.26 18.78 14.72
CA GLY A 151 14.26 20.00 15.53
C GLY A 151 12.89 20.66 15.60
N GLU A 152 12.79 21.65 16.47
CA GLU A 152 11.53 22.31 16.86
C GLU A 152 10.81 22.97 15.68
N GLU A 153 11.54 23.63 14.79
CA GLU A 153 10.97 24.30 13.61
C GLU A 153 10.19 23.32 12.70
N PHE A 154 10.72 22.10 12.53
CA PHE A 154 10.04 21.05 11.76
C PHE A 154 8.86 20.44 12.52
N ALA A 155 8.96 20.35 13.85
CA ALA A 155 7.86 19.87 14.67
C ALA A 155 6.66 20.80 14.56
N GLU A 156 6.86 22.11 14.74
CA GLU A 156 5.78 23.11 14.69
C GLU A 156 5.09 23.17 13.32
N ASN A 157 5.85 23.08 12.23
CA ASN A 157 5.30 23.22 10.88
C ASN A 157 4.89 21.89 10.21
N GLY A 158 5.41 20.76 10.68
CA GLY A 158 5.31 19.46 10.01
C GLY A 158 4.48 18.40 10.73
N TYR A 159 4.15 18.57 12.02
CA TYR A 159 3.50 17.50 12.79
C TYR A 159 2.11 17.13 12.26
N LEU A 160 1.27 18.11 11.90
CA LEU A 160 -0.06 17.84 11.32
C LEU A 160 0.05 17.19 9.95
N VAL A 161 1.03 17.63 9.14
CA VAL A 161 1.34 17.04 7.83
C VAL A 161 1.70 15.56 8.02
N MET A 162 2.56 15.24 8.99
CA MET A 162 2.93 13.86 9.32
C MET A 162 1.72 13.01 9.71
N GLN A 163 0.81 13.53 10.53
CA GLN A 163 -0.36 12.78 10.98
C GLN A 163 -1.29 12.44 9.80
N TRP A 164 -1.59 13.41 8.93
CA TRP A 164 -2.39 13.17 7.73
C TRP A 164 -1.72 12.17 6.79
N LEU A 165 -0.44 12.37 6.49
CA LEU A 165 0.31 11.46 5.64
C LEU A 165 0.40 10.05 6.23
N ALA A 166 0.48 9.89 7.55
CA ALA A 166 0.42 8.58 8.19
C ALA A 166 -0.91 7.88 7.90
N VAL A 167 -2.04 8.57 8.01
CA VAL A 167 -3.36 8.03 7.64
C VAL A 167 -3.43 7.68 6.15
N GLY A 168 -2.91 8.54 5.25
CA GLY A 168 -2.88 8.23 3.83
C GLY A 168 -1.99 7.02 3.50
N VAL A 169 -0.84 6.87 4.18
CA VAL A 169 0.04 5.70 4.05
C VAL A 169 -0.65 4.43 4.52
N PHE A 170 -1.51 4.50 5.53
CA PHE A 170 -2.36 3.37 5.92
C PHE A 170 -3.22 2.91 4.73
N PHE A 171 -4.00 3.82 4.14
CA PHE A 171 -4.90 3.50 3.04
C PHE A 171 -4.14 3.01 1.82
N TYR A 172 -3.04 3.67 1.46
CA TYR A 172 -2.18 3.25 0.37
C TYR A 172 -1.56 1.86 0.61
N GLY A 173 -1.10 1.58 1.82
CA GLY A 173 -0.60 0.26 2.19
C GLY A 173 -1.64 -0.84 2.03
N LEU A 174 -2.91 -0.55 2.33
CA LEU A 174 -4.01 -1.47 2.10
C LEU A 174 -4.36 -1.62 0.61
N SER A 175 -4.21 -0.58 -0.21
CA SER A 175 -4.51 -0.62 -1.66
C SER A 175 -3.55 -1.53 -2.43
N LEU A 176 -2.34 -1.76 -1.92
CA LEU A 176 -1.35 -2.65 -2.53
C LEU A 176 -1.85 -4.11 -2.69
N VAL A 177 -2.73 -4.58 -1.80
CA VAL A 177 -3.29 -5.94 -1.87
C VAL A 177 -4.27 -6.10 -3.05
N PRO A 178 -5.34 -5.28 -3.19
CA PRO A 178 -6.21 -5.33 -4.37
C PRO A 178 -5.51 -4.93 -5.66
N PHE A 179 -4.58 -3.98 -5.62
CA PHE A 179 -3.72 -3.67 -6.79
C PHE A 179 -2.98 -4.91 -7.29
N ASN A 180 -2.47 -5.73 -6.37
CA ASN A 180 -1.81 -6.98 -6.71
C ASN A 180 -2.76 -8.00 -7.33
N LEU A 181 -3.95 -8.17 -6.73
CA LEU A 181 -4.95 -9.12 -7.19
C LEU A 181 -5.45 -8.80 -8.61
N VAL A 182 -5.72 -7.52 -8.88
CA VAL A 182 -6.16 -7.05 -10.20
C VAL A 182 -5.10 -7.34 -11.27
N GLN A 183 -3.82 -7.14 -10.95
CA GLN A 183 -2.73 -7.44 -11.88
C GLN A 183 -2.50 -8.95 -12.04
N SER A 184 -2.54 -9.74 -10.95
CA SER A 184 -2.36 -11.20 -11.00
C SER A 184 -3.51 -11.91 -11.70
N ALA A 185 -4.71 -11.32 -11.68
CA ALA A 185 -5.87 -11.76 -12.46
C ALA A 185 -5.78 -11.44 -13.97
N GLY A 186 -4.69 -10.82 -14.44
CA GLY A 186 -4.48 -10.52 -15.86
C GLY A 186 -5.03 -9.18 -16.33
N HIS A 187 -5.41 -8.28 -15.40
CA HIS A 187 -6.02 -6.98 -15.71
C HIS A 187 -5.17 -5.77 -15.26
N PRO A 188 -3.88 -5.68 -15.62
CA PRO A 188 -3.05 -4.50 -15.29
C PRO A 188 -3.53 -3.23 -15.99
N ASP A 189 -4.36 -3.36 -17.03
CA ASP A 189 -4.96 -2.23 -17.73
C ASP A 189 -6.01 -1.51 -16.86
N TRP A 190 -6.70 -2.23 -15.96
CA TRP A 190 -7.69 -1.61 -15.07
C TRP A 190 -7.03 -0.65 -14.10
N SER A 191 -5.97 -1.10 -13.42
CA SER A 191 -5.19 -0.26 -12.52
C SER A 191 -4.47 0.88 -13.26
N ALA A 192 -3.95 0.62 -14.47
CA ALA A 192 -3.31 1.67 -15.27
C ALA A 192 -4.29 2.79 -15.63
N LYS A 193 -5.50 2.43 -16.09
CA LYS A 193 -6.56 3.38 -16.44
C LYS A 193 -7.04 4.18 -15.23
N LEU A 194 -7.18 3.52 -14.07
CA LEU A 194 -7.51 4.18 -12.81
C LEU A 194 -6.49 5.27 -12.49
N HIS A 195 -5.21 4.92 -12.41
CA HIS A 195 -4.16 5.88 -12.07
C HIS A 195 -3.99 6.99 -13.13
N LEU A 196 -4.18 6.68 -14.41
CA LEU A 196 -4.17 7.70 -15.47
C LEU A 196 -5.31 8.71 -15.33
N LEU A 197 -6.49 8.27 -14.85
CA LEU A 197 -7.61 9.15 -14.56
C LEU A 197 -7.38 9.93 -13.26
N GLU A 198 -6.84 9.28 -12.24
CA GLU A 198 -6.58 9.90 -10.93
C GLU A 198 -5.48 10.96 -11.00
N LEU A 199 -4.43 10.76 -11.79
CA LEU A 199 -3.29 11.69 -11.87
C LEU A 199 -3.70 13.15 -12.18
N PRO A 200 -4.45 13.47 -13.26
CA PRO A 200 -4.83 14.84 -13.54
C PRO A 200 -5.79 15.42 -12.49
N LEU A 201 -6.73 14.62 -11.99
CA LEU A 201 -7.65 15.04 -10.93
C LEU A 201 -6.89 15.37 -9.65
N TYR A 202 -5.90 14.53 -9.32
CA TYR A 202 -5.03 14.72 -8.18
C TYR A 202 -4.18 15.97 -8.31
N LEU A 203 -3.52 16.18 -9.45
CA LEU A 203 -2.70 17.38 -9.67
C LEU A 203 -3.52 18.67 -9.60
N ALA A 204 -4.75 18.67 -10.13
CA ALA A 204 -5.65 19.81 -10.03
C ALA A 204 -6.06 20.08 -8.58
N ALA A 205 -6.46 19.04 -7.84
CA ALA A 205 -6.82 19.15 -6.43
C ALA A 205 -5.64 19.58 -5.56
N LEU A 206 -4.45 19.06 -5.83
CA LEU A 206 -3.20 19.39 -5.14
C LEU A 206 -2.84 20.86 -5.36
N TRP A 207 -2.87 21.34 -6.60
CA TRP A 207 -2.61 22.74 -6.92
C TRP A 207 -3.56 23.68 -6.19
N TRP A 208 -4.86 23.38 -6.22
CA TRP A 208 -5.88 24.15 -5.51
C TRP A 208 -5.65 24.15 -3.99
N ALA A 209 -5.43 22.97 -3.40
CA ALA A 209 -5.27 22.84 -1.95
C ALA A 209 -3.98 23.48 -1.44
N LEU A 210 -2.90 23.47 -2.24
CA LEU A 210 -1.66 24.17 -1.90
C LEU A 210 -1.87 25.69 -1.84
N SER A 211 -2.58 26.24 -2.82
CA SER A 211 -2.87 27.69 -2.84
C SER A 211 -3.81 28.11 -1.70
N ALA A 212 -4.74 27.25 -1.28
CA ALA A 212 -5.75 27.59 -0.27
C ALA A 212 -5.32 27.26 1.17
N TYR A 213 -4.60 26.15 1.38
CA TYR A 213 -4.33 25.59 2.71
C TYR A 213 -2.85 25.20 2.91
N GLY A 214 -1.96 25.55 1.98
CA GLY A 214 -0.54 25.23 2.06
C GLY A 214 -0.25 23.72 2.04
N ILE A 215 0.86 23.32 2.67
CA ILE A 215 1.32 21.92 2.73
C ILE A 215 0.37 21.00 3.50
N LEU A 216 -0.43 21.54 4.42
CA LEU A 216 -1.47 20.77 5.10
C LEU A 216 -2.57 20.35 4.12
N GLY A 217 -2.97 21.26 3.23
CA GLY A 217 -3.91 20.96 2.14
C GLY A 217 -3.42 19.84 1.24
N ALA A 218 -2.13 19.86 0.88
CA ALA A 218 -1.51 18.79 0.11
C ALA A 218 -1.59 17.42 0.81
N ALA A 219 -1.28 17.36 2.10
CA ALA A 219 -1.36 16.12 2.87
C ALA A 219 -2.79 15.56 2.94
N VAL A 220 -3.79 16.43 3.10
CA VAL A 220 -5.21 16.07 3.08
C VAL A 220 -5.60 15.51 1.72
N VAL A 221 -5.30 16.22 0.62
CA VAL A 221 -5.62 15.78 -0.74
C VAL A 221 -4.93 14.46 -1.08
N TRP A 222 -3.66 14.30 -0.69
CA TRP A 222 -2.93 13.04 -0.87
C TRP A 222 -3.58 11.89 -0.09
N THR A 223 -4.06 12.14 1.12
CA THR A 223 -4.76 11.15 1.96
C THR A 223 -6.11 10.76 1.37
N ILE A 224 -6.90 11.73 0.91
CA ILE A 224 -8.19 11.48 0.24
C ILE A 224 -7.98 10.67 -1.03
N ARG A 225 -6.97 11.02 -1.83
CA ARG A 225 -6.59 10.25 -3.02
C ARG A 225 -6.23 8.82 -2.65
N ALA A 226 -5.37 8.59 -1.65
CA ALA A 226 -4.99 7.25 -1.20
C ALA A 226 -6.20 6.43 -0.72
N PHE A 227 -7.15 7.07 -0.04
CA PHE A 227 -8.42 6.45 0.37
C PHE A 227 -9.28 6.05 -0.84
N ALA A 228 -9.44 6.97 -1.80
CA ALA A 228 -10.23 6.73 -3.01
C ALA A 228 -9.63 5.61 -3.87
N ASP A 229 -8.31 5.61 -4.07
CA ASP A 229 -7.57 4.55 -4.78
C ASP A 229 -7.78 3.19 -4.11
N ALA A 230 -7.61 3.13 -2.78
CA ALA A 230 -7.84 1.90 -2.01
C ALA A 230 -9.26 1.34 -2.18
N LEU A 231 -10.27 2.22 -2.18
CA LEU A 231 -11.66 1.83 -2.39
C LEU A 231 -11.89 1.36 -3.83
N ALA A 232 -11.42 2.11 -4.82
CA ALA A 232 -11.59 1.80 -6.23
C ALA A 232 -10.94 0.45 -6.59
N LEU A 233 -9.70 0.23 -6.16
CA LEU A 233 -9.00 -1.04 -6.35
C LEU A 233 -9.69 -2.19 -5.61
N TYR A 234 -10.19 -1.98 -4.39
CA TYR A 234 -10.94 -3.01 -3.68
C TYR A 234 -12.22 -3.39 -4.44
N VAL A 235 -12.95 -2.41 -4.98
CA VAL A 235 -14.13 -2.66 -5.82
C VAL A 235 -13.73 -3.45 -7.07
N MET A 236 -12.65 -3.08 -7.75
CA MET A 236 -12.13 -3.83 -8.91
C MET A 236 -11.78 -5.28 -8.55
N ALA A 237 -11.16 -5.50 -7.39
CA ALA A 237 -10.88 -6.83 -6.87
C ALA A 237 -12.17 -7.64 -6.65
N LEU A 238 -13.25 -7.04 -6.12
CA LEU A 238 -14.54 -7.70 -5.96
C LEU A 238 -15.24 -8.01 -7.29
N LEU A 239 -15.06 -7.17 -8.30
CA LEU A 239 -15.61 -7.41 -9.64
C LEU A 239 -14.95 -8.62 -10.31
N LEU A 240 -13.68 -8.88 -10.02
CA LEU A 240 -12.93 -10.03 -10.54
C LEU A 240 -13.15 -11.29 -9.70
N ILE A 241 -13.13 -11.17 -8.37
CA ILE A 241 -13.20 -12.28 -7.41
C ILE A 241 -14.19 -11.89 -6.30
N PRO A 242 -15.50 -12.17 -6.49
CA PRO A 242 -16.54 -11.83 -5.53
C PRO A 242 -16.35 -12.44 -4.14
N GLU A 243 -15.61 -13.55 -4.04
CA GLU A 243 -15.27 -14.27 -2.81
C GLU A 243 -14.46 -13.39 -1.84
N CYS A 244 -13.78 -12.34 -2.34
CA CYS A 244 -13.10 -11.34 -1.52
C CYS A 244 -14.08 -10.47 -0.70
N ARG A 245 -15.41 -10.54 -0.95
CA ARG A 245 -16.43 -9.78 -0.21
C ARG A 245 -16.41 -10.08 1.30
N THR A 246 -15.95 -11.25 1.72
CA THR A 246 -15.85 -11.60 3.15
C THR A 246 -14.97 -10.62 3.95
N SER A 247 -14.01 -9.96 3.30
CA SER A 247 -13.15 -8.96 3.96
C SER A 247 -13.68 -7.54 3.91
N ILE A 248 -14.80 -7.25 3.23
CA ILE A 248 -15.27 -5.87 3.04
C ILE A 248 -15.54 -5.19 4.39
N ARG A 249 -16.16 -5.91 5.33
CA ARG A 249 -16.42 -5.40 6.68
C ARG A 249 -15.12 -5.08 7.42
N ARG A 250 -14.11 -5.95 7.31
CA ARG A 250 -12.81 -5.75 7.98
C ARG A 250 -12.09 -4.55 7.38
N PHE A 251 -12.08 -4.43 6.06
CA PHE A 251 -11.52 -3.30 5.34
C PHE A 251 -12.19 -1.98 5.72
N MET A 252 -13.52 -1.93 5.73
CA MET A 252 -14.27 -0.74 6.13
C MET A 252 -14.07 -0.38 7.60
N LEU A 253 -14.02 -1.37 8.49
CA LEU A 253 -13.71 -1.15 9.91
C LEU A 253 -12.30 -0.62 10.10
N SER A 254 -11.30 -1.15 9.38
CA SER A 254 -9.93 -0.63 9.43
C SER A 254 -9.87 0.80 8.90
N MET A 255 -10.60 1.11 7.83
CA MET A 255 -10.66 2.45 7.26
C MET A 255 -11.27 3.46 8.23
N GLY A 256 -12.44 3.13 8.80
CA GLY A 256 -13.09 3.97 9.80
C GLY A 256 -12.27 4.10 11.08
N GLY A 257 -11.66 3.00 11.54
CA GLY A 257 -10.80 2.97 12.72
C GLY A 257 -9.63 3.97 12.61
N ALA A 258 -8.89 3.95 11.50
CA ALA A 258 -7.76 4.86 11.30
C ALA A 258 -8.20 6.34 11.31
N LEU A 259 -9.34 6.65 10.69
CA LEU A 259 -9.88 8.02 10.66
C LEU A 259 -10.38 8.47 12.04
N THR A 260 -11.12 7.63 12.76
CA THR A 260 -11.58 7.93 14.12
C THR A 260 -10.42 8.14 15.07
N LEU A 261 -9.36 7.35 14.95
CA LEU A 261 -8.14 7.49 15.73
C LEU A 261 -7.47 8.81 15.50
N PHE A 262 -7.25 9.17 14.23
CA PHE A 262 -6.69 10.46 13.86
C PHE A 262 -7.45 11.62 14.51
N LEU A 263 -8.78 11.60 14.43
CA LEU A 263 -9.65 12.61 15.04
C LEU A 263 -9.55 12.66 16.57
N LEU A 264 -9.45 11.50 17.24
CA LEU A 264 -9.31 11.43 18.69
C LEU A 264 -7.93 11.88 19.17
N THR A 265 -6.86 11.46 18.49
CA THR A 265 -5.49 11.85 18.83
C THR A 265 -5.21 13.33 18.61
N ALA A 266 -5.88 13.96 17.65
CA ALA A 266 -5.73 15.38 17.35
C ALA A 266 -6.20 16.30 18.49
N GLN A 267 -7.01 15.79 19.43
CA GLN A 267 -7.54 16.56 20.56
C GLN A 267 -6.77 16.36 21.87
N LEU A 268 -5.72 15.54 21.89
CA LEU A 268 -5.00 15.19 23.11
C LEU A 268 -3.77 16.07 23.32
N GLU A 269 -3.78 16.83 24.40
CA GLU A 269 -2.64 17.59 24.89
C GLU A 269 -1.93 16.84 26.04
N GLY A 270 -0.60 16.92 26.09
CA GLY A 270 0.22 16.32 27.15
C GLY A 270 0.79 14.93 26.84
N LEU A 271 2.09 14.76 27.06
CA LEU A 271 2.85 13.55 26.73
C LEU A 271 2.33 12.29 27.45
N LEU A 272 1.99 12.41 28.74
CA LEU A 272 1.48 11.29 29.53
C LEU A 272 0.12 10.79 29.02
N ILE A 273 -0.78 11.72 28.65
CA ILE A 273 -2.10 11.40 28.12
C ILE A 273 -1.97 10.70 26.77
N LYS A 274 -1.11 11.21 25.87
CA LYS A 274 -0.79 10.56 24.60
C LYS A 274 -0.27 9.13 24.79
N PHE A 275 0.63 8.92 25.76
CA PHE A 275 1.18 7.60 26.04
C PHE A 275 0.11 6.64 26.56
N LEU A 276 -0.67 7.04 27.57
CA LEU A 276 -1.75 6.23 28.14
C LEU A 276 -2.83 5.92 27.10
N PHE A 277 -3.21 6.90 26.29
CA PHE A 277 -4.20 6.73 25.22
C PHE A 277 -3.71 5.77 24.14
N SER A 278 -2.46 5.93 23.68
CA SER A 278 -1.85 5.02 22.69
C SER A 278 -1.72 3.60 23.23
N ALA A 279 -1.31 3.44 24.50
CA ALA A 279 -1.23 2.13 25.16
C ALA A 279 -2.62 1.48 25.26
N LEU A 280 -3.64 2.22 25.69
CA LEU A 280 -5.01 1.75 25.75
C LEU A 280 -5.53 1.31 24.37
N LEU A 281 -5.28 2.12 23.34
CA LEU A 281 -5.69 1.80 21.97
C LEU A 281 -4.99 0.57 21.41
N LEU A 282 -3.69 0.43 21.63
CA LEU A 282 -2.94 -0.76 21.22
C LEU A 282 -3.45 -2.00 21.95
N LEU A 283 -3.82 -1.88 23.23
CA LEU A 283 -4.45 -2.98 23.98
C LEU A 283 -5.83 -3.33 23.42
N LEU A 284 -6.70 -2.35 23.21
CA LEU A 284 -8.04 -2.55 22.63
C LEU A 284 -7.96 -3.14 21.22
N PHE A 285 -7.02 -2.64 20.40
CA PHE A 285 -6.75 -3.17 19.07
C PHE A 285 -6.21 -4.59 19.13
N GLY A 286 -5.25 -4.87 20.03
CA GLY A 286 -4.74 -6.22 20.26
C GLY A 286 -5.84 -7.20 20.66
N LEU A 287 -6.75 -6.80 21.56
CA LEU A 287 -7.92 -7.59 21.94
C LEU A 287 -8.90 -7.79 20.78
N PHE A 288 -9.15 -6.75 19.98
CA PHE A 288 -9.98 -6.83 18.78
C PHE A 288 -9.40 -7.81 17.75
N VAL A 289 -8.09 -7.68 17.47
CA VAL A 289 -7.34 -8.56 16.56
C VAL A 289 -7.37 -10.00 17.06
N TRP A 290 -7.11 -10.20 18.35
CA TRP A 290 -7.15 -11.50 19.00
C TRP A 290 -8.51 -12.16 18.86
N ARG A 291 -9.61 -11.44 19.13
CA ARG A 291 -10.97 -12.01 19.17
C ARG A 291 -11.62 -12.14 17.79
N LEU A 292 -11.38 -11.23 16.86
CA LEU A 292 -12.19 -11.09 15.64
C LEU A 292 -11.39 -11.26 14.32
N VAL A 293 -10.07 -11.09 14.35
CA VAL A 293 -9.25 -11.13 13.13
C VAL A 293 -8.48 -12.45 13.01
N LEU A 294 -7.75 -12.85 14.05
CA LEU A 294 -6.95 -14.08 14.06
C LEU A 294 -7.83 -15.33 14.07
N GLN A 295 -7.51 -16.27 13.17
CA GLN A 295 -8.14 -17.60 13.11
C GLN A 295 -7.65 -18.47 14.28
N GLN A 296 -8.41 -19.51 14.65
CA GLN A 296 -8.06 -20.40 15.77
C GLN A 296 -6.67 -21.03 15.59
N ASN A 297 -6.32 -21.42 14.36
CA ASN A 297 -5.00 -21.97 14.04
C ASN A 297 -3.87 -20.95 14.27
N GLU A 298 -4.11 -19.68 13.95
CA GLU A 298 -3.15 -18.59 14.11
C GLU A 298 -2.97 -18.23 15.59
N ARG A 299 -4.06 -18.23 16.37
CA ARG A 299 -4.00 -18.08 17.85
C ARG A 299 -3.20 -19.21 18.48
N ASN A 300 -3.47 -20.45 18.09
CA ASN A 300 -2.77 -21.62 18.62
C ASN A 300 -1.28 -21.58 18.27
N TRP A 301 -0.93 -21.13 17.06
CA TRP A 301 0.46 -20.93 16.67
C TRP A 301 1.15 -19.85 17.52
N LEU A 302 0.50 -18.70 17.75
CA LEU A 302 1.02 -17.64 18.62
C LEU A 302 1.19 -18.10 20.07
N LEU A 303 0.21 -18.82 20.63
CA LEU A 303 0.28 -19.35 22.00
C LEU A 303 1.45 -20.33 22.16
N ARG A 304 1.66 -21.19 21.16
CA ARG A 304 2.82 -22.11 21.12
C ARG A 304 4.14 -21.34 21.08
N MET A 305 4.25 -20.30 20.25
CA MET A 305 5.44 -19.46 20.16
C MET A 305 5.73 -18.73 21.48
N LEU A 306 4.70 -18.31 22.20
CA LEU A 306 4.78 -17.64 23.50
C LEU A 306 4.90 -18.61 24.69
N HIS A 307 5.01 -19.92 24.46
CA HIS A 307 4.99 -20.96 25.50
C HIS A 307 3.75 -20.92 26.43
N LEU A 308 2.64 -20.37 25.95
CA LEU A 308 1.36 -20.34 26.67
C LEU A 308 0.51 -21.54 26.23
N ARG A 309 -0.15 -22.22 27.18
CA ARG A 309 -1.02 -23.37 26.85
C ARG A 309 -2.22 -22.88 26.03
N PRO A 310 -2.59 -23.56 24.93
CA PRO A 310 -3.81 -23.24 24.21
C PRO A 310 -5.02 -23.44 25.13
N ALA A 311 -5.92 -22.45 25.17
CA ALA A 311 -7.22 -22.62 25.81
C ALA A 311 -7.99 -23.68 25.02
N GLN A 312 -8.35 -24.78 25.68
CA GLN A 312 -9.17 -25.86 25.14
C GLN A 312 -10.60 -25.37 24.86
#